data_AF-D8G6Q7-F1
#
_entry.id   AF-D8G6Q7-F1
#
_cell.length_a   1.000
_cell.length_b   1.000
_cell.length_c   1.000
_cell.angle_alpha   90.00
_cell.angle_beta   90.00
_cell.angle_gamma   90.00
#
_symmetry.space_group_name_H-M   'P 1'
#
loop_
_entity.id
_entity.type
_entity.pdbx_description
1 polymer ?
#
loop_
_entity_poly.entity_id
_entity_poly.type
_entity_poly.pdbx_seq_one_letter_code
_entity_poly.pdbx_strand_id
1 'polypeptide(L)'
;MSHNQFNNRVAAPCIVDTGIVVNKRDLQRLLVDLGRVRYIHIQDGIICSEGEGYVLEVFADPTRSTLIANHALYLNVYPFSDAQLELSTLPSLRDKEDVKEPGYCEHPPASWE
;
A
#
# COMPACT_ATOMS: atom_id res chain seq x y z
N MET A 1 25.16 37.78 24.84
CA MET A 1 24.33 36.58 25.06
C MET A 1 23.74 36.16 23.71
N SER A 2 24.49 35.41 22.90
CA SER A 2 23.96 34.83 21.65
C SER A 2 23.19 33.57 22.00
N HIS A 3 21.88 33.60 21.87
CA HIS A 3 21.06 32.39 21.95
C HIS A 3 21.32 31.60 20.67
N ASN A 4 22.15 30.55 20.78
CA ASN A 4 22.34 29.58 19.72
C ASN A 4 21.03 28.81 19.56
N GLN A 5 20.17 29.30 18.67
CA GLN A 5 18.94 28.62 18.27
C GLN A 5 19.39 27.33 17.58
N PHE A 6 19.45 26.23 18.33
CA PHE A 6 19.66 24.90 17.77
C PHE A 6 18.52 24.66 16.78
N ASN A 7 18.82 24.92 15.52
CA ASN A 7 18.01 24.59 14.37
C ASN A 7 17.97 23.07 14.31
N ASN A 8 17.10 22.46 15.12
CA ASN A 8 16.94 21.02 15.28
C ASN A 8 16.20 20.46 14.06
N ARG A 9 16.67 20.80 12.86
CA ARG A 9 16.22 20.23 11.59
C ARG A 9 16.75 18.81 11.56
N VAL A 10 15.96 17.91 12.12
CA VAL A 10 16.14 16.47 11.92
C VAL A 10 16.22 16.26 10.41
N ALA A 11 17.33 15.72 9.95
CA ALA A 11 17.49 15.38 8.54
C ALA A 11 16.36 14.41 8.13
N ALA A 12 15.91 14.48 6.89
CA ALA A 12 14.94 13.51 6.39
C ALA A 12 15.49 12.08 6.61
N PRO A 13 14.67 11.15 7.10
CA PRO A 13 15.13 9.79 7.36
C PRO A 13 15.59 9.11 6.07
N CYS A 14 16.62 8.27 6.18
CA CYS A 14 17.05 7.37 5.11
C CYS A 14 16.45 5.99 5.38
N ILE A 15 15.72 5.43 4.43
CA ILE A 15 15.11 4.09 4.52
C ILE A 15 15.79 3.21 3.48
N VAL A 16 16.30 2.05 3.90
CA VAL A 16 16.95 1.05 3.03
C VAL A 16 16.25 -0.28 3.28
N ASP A 17 15.65 -0.83 2.23
CA ASP A 17 14.93 -2.11 2.15
C ASP A 17 13.67 -2.25 3.02
N THR A 18 13.75 -1.90 4.30
CA THR A 18 12.66 -2.04 5.27
C THR A 18 12.49 -0.77 6.09
N GLY A 19 11.25 -0.48 6.46
CA GLY A 19 10.92 0.71 7.24
C GLY A 19 9.51 1.21 7.02
N ILE A 20 9.19 2.32 7.68
CA ILE A 20 7.86 2.92 7.66
C ILE A 20 7.92 4.25 6.89
N VAL A 21 7.12 4.34 5.83
CA VAL A 21 6.94 5.57 5.05
C VAL A 21 5.61 6.22 5.42
N VAL A 22 5.67 7.46 5.93
CA VAL A 22 4.50 8.27 6.30
C VAL A 22 4.29 9.49 5.40
N ASN A 23 5.34 9.91 4.68
CA ASN A 23 5.26 11.07 3.82
C ASN A 23 4.51 10.71 2.52
N LYS A 24 3.41 11.41 2.22
CA LYS A 24 2.60 11.15 1.02
C LYS A 24 3.37 11.22 -0.30
N ARG A 25 4.36 12.12 -0.42
CA ARG A 25 5.16 12.21 -1.65
C ARG A 25 6.11 11.02 -1.79
N ASP A 26 6.67 10.54 -0.69
CA ASP A 26 7.54 9.37 -0.70
C ASP A 26 6.73 8.08 -0.93
N LEU A 27 5.51 8.00 -0.39
CA LEU A 27 4.54 6.94 -0.71
C LEU A 27 4.23 6.91 -2.21
N GLN A 28 3.88 8.05 -2.81
CA GLN A 28 3.57 8.12 -4.24
C GLN A 28 4.73 7.66 -5.10
N ARG A 29 5.94 8.16 -4.80
CA ARG A 29 7.17 7.76 -5.52
C ARG A 29 7.39 6.27 -5.44
N LEU A 30 7.36 5.71 -4.23
CA LEU A 30 7.64 4.31 -4.03
C LEU A 30 6.61 3.40 -4.71
N LEU A 31 5.32 3.75 -4.62
CA LEU A 31 4.26 2.94 -5.22
C LEU A 31 4.26 3.01 -6.76
N VAL A 32 4.59 4.17 -7.35
CA VAL A 32 4.69 4.31 -8.82
C VAL A 32 5.75 3.39 -9.39
N ASP A 33 6.86 3.21 -8.68
CA ASP A 33 8.02 2.45 -9.17
C ASP A 33 7.86 0.92 -9.04
N LEU A 34 6.78 0.43 -8.41
CA LEU A 34 6.57 -1.00 -8.17
C LEU A 34 6.36 -1.82 -9.46
N GLY A 35 5.81 -1.22 -10.51
CA GLY A 35 5.52 -1.92 -11.76
C GLY A 35 4.50 -3.07 -11.56
N ARG A 36 4.93 -4.33 -11.78
CA ARG A 36 4.07 -5.52 -11.62
C ARG A 36 4.03 -5.96 -10.16
N VAL A 37 2.83 -6.07 -9.61
CA VAL A 37 2.59 -6.45 -8.21
C VAL A 37 1.57 -7.57 -8.11
N ARG A 38 1.63 -8.29 -6.99
CA ARG A 38 0.54 -9.14 -6.51
C ARG A 38 -0.20 -8.41 -5.40
N TYR A 39 -1.52 -8.50 -5.38
CA TYR A 39 -2.36 -7.84 -4.39
C TYR A 39 -3.38 -8.81 -3.79
N ILE A 40 -3.81 -8.48 -2.57
CA ILE A 40 -4.93 -9.10 -1.87
C ILE A 40 -5.84 -7.97 -1.40
N HIS A 41 -7.12 -8.07 -1.71
CA HIS A 41 -8.17 -7.17 -1.26
C HIS A 41 -8.90 -7.82 -0.09
N ILE A 42 -8.84 -7.16 1.06
CA ILE A 42 -9.42 -7.64 2.32
C ILE A 42 -10.48 -6.64 2.76
N GLN A 43 -11.68 -7.12 3.05
CA GLN A 43 -12.76 -6.34 3.62
C GLN A 43 -13.26 -7.04 4.89
N ASP A 44 -13.30 -6.33 6.02
CA ASP A 44 -13.72 -6.88 7.32
C ASP A 44 -13.01 -8.18 7.74
N GLY A 45 -11.73 -8.31 7.36
CA GLY A 45 -10.90 -9.51 7.62
C GLY A 45 -11.15 -10.69 6.67
N ILE A 46 -12.00 -10.50 5.66
CA ILE A 46 -12.36 -11.51 4.67
C ILE A 46 -11.61 -11.17 3.37
N ILE A 47 -10.95 -12.16 2.77
CA ILE A 47 -10.32 -12.00 1.45
C ILE A 47 -11.45 -11.94 0.42
N CYS A 48 -11.64 -10.75 -0.16
CA CYS A 48 -12.60 -10.56 -1.24
C CYS A 48 -12.00 -10.83 -2.61
N SER A 49 -10.71 -10.62 -2.83
CA SER A 49 -10.08 -11.00 -4.10
C SER A 49 -8.57 -10.98 -3.99
N GLU A 50 -7.90 -11.77 -4.80
CA GLU A 50 -6.45 -11.67 -5.01
C GLU A 50 -6.12 -11.67 -6.49
N GLY A 51 -4.95 -11.15 -6.84
CA GLY A 51 -4.55 -11.11 -8.24
C GLY A 51 -3.19 -10.48 -8.47
N GLU A 52 -2.85 -10.36 -9.75
CA GLU A 52 -1.65 -9.69 -10.21
C GLU A 52 -2.02 -8.58 -11.21
N GLY A 53 -1.26 -7.49 -11.18
CA GLY A 53 -1.46 -6.36 -12.09
C GLY A 53 -0.30 -5.38 -12.08
N TYR A 54 -0.44 -4.32 -12.88
CA TYR A 54 0.55 -3.26 -13.03
C TYR A 54 0.05 -1.96 -12.40
N VAL A 55 0.90 -1.31 -11.62
CA VAL A 55 0.64 0.05 -11.14
C VAL A 55 0.77 1.00 -12.32
N LEU A 56 -0.34 1.63 -12.73
CA LEU A 56 -0.37 2.58 -13.84
C LEU A 56 -0.39 4.03 -13.35
N GLU A 57 -1.04 4.30 -12.22
CA GLU A 57 -1.13 5.64 -11.64
C GLU A 57 -1.15 5.55 -10.12
N VAL A 58 -0.45 6.47 -9.46
CA VAL A 58 -0.60 6.72 -8.02
C VAL A 58 -0.87 8.20 -7.81
N PHE A 59 -1.95 8.52 -7.13
CA PHE A 59 -2.41 9.89 -6.94
C PHE A 59 -2.91 10.11 -5.52
N ALA A 60 -3.08 11.37 -5.12
CA ALA A 60 -3.62 11.75 -3.82
C ALA A 60 -4.77 12.72 -4.05
N ASP A 61 -5.99 12.19 -4.18
CA ASP A 61 -7.18 12.99 -4.46
C ASP A 61 -8.34 12.54 -3.55
N PRO A 62 -8.96 13.44 -2.76
CA PRO A 62 -10.08 13.11 -1.88
C PRO A 62 -11.33 12.60 -2.60
N THR A 63 -11.46 12.87 -3.89
CA THR A 63 -12.70 12.63 -4.67
C THR A 63 -12.62 11.40 -5.58
N ARG A 64 -11.42 10.83 -5.76
CA ARG A 64 -11.18 9.67 -6.63
C ARG A 64 -11.02 8.39 -5.80
N SER A 65 -11.51 7.26 -6.29
CA SER A 65 -11.32 5.95 -5.63
C SER A 65 -10.04 5.25 -6.12
N THR A 66 -9.49 4.35 -5.31
CA THR A 66 -8.57 3.33 -5.81
C THR A 66 -9.32 2.37 -6.73
N LEU A 67 -8.75 2.05 -7.89
CA LEU A 67 -9.37 1.18 -8.89
C LEU A 67 -8.42 0.05 -9.27
N ILE A 68 -8.97 -1.16 -9.36
CA ILE A 68 -8.29 -2.33 -9.89
C ILE A 68 -9.18 -2.91 -10.97
N ALA A 69 -8.76 -2.82 -12.23
CA ALA A 69 -9.53 -3.31 -13.38
C ALA A 69 -8.58 -3.75 -14.49
N ASN A 70 -8.87 -4.88 -15.15
CA ASN A 70 -8.08 -5.38 -16.29
C ASN A 70 -6.56 -5.48 -15.99
N HIS A 71 -6.19 -5.96 -14.81
CA HIS A 71 -4.80 -6.02 -14.35
C HIS A 71 -4.11 -4.64 -14.26
N ALA A 72 -4.85 -3.53 -14.27
CA ALA A 72 -4.35 -2.18 -14.06
C ALA A 72 -4.76 -1.66 -12.69
N LEU A 73 -3.78 -1.14 -11.94
CA LEU A 73 -3.94 -0.58 -10.61
C LEU A 73 -3.78 0.94 -10.67
N TYR A 74 -4.81 1.65 -10.20
CA TYR A 74 -4.84 3.09 -10.03
C TYR A 74 -5.00 3.36 -8.52
N LEU A 75 -3.91 3.71 -7.86
CA LEU A 75 -3.83 3.75 -6.40
C LEU A 75 -4.04 5.17 -5.88
N ASN A 76 -5.11 5.38 -5.10
CA ASN A 76 -5.29 6.61 -4.35
C ASN A 76 -4.63 6.51 -2.98
N VAL A 77 -3.63 7.36 -2.71
CA VAL A 77 -2.99 7.43 -1.40
C VAL A 77 -3.60 8.45 -0.44
N TYR A 78 -4.61 9.18 -0.86
CA TYR A 78 -5.28 10.17 -0.02
C TYR A 78 -5.89 9.59 1.27
N PRO A 79 -6.58 8.43 1.24
CA PRO A 79 -7.17 7.82 2.44
C PRO A 79 -6.12 7.44 3.50
N PHE A 80 -4.86 7.28 3.11
CA PHE A 80 -3.74 6.91 3.99
C PHE A 80 -3.17 8.10 4.77
N SER A 81 -4.02 8.98 5.31
CA SER A 81 -3.55 10.18 6.00
C SER A 81 -2.88 9.89 7.36
N ASP A 82 -3.31 8.83 8.05
CA ASP A 82 -2.69 8.29 9.27
C ASP A 82 -2.08 6.90 9.05
N ALA A 83 -2.16 6.38 7.83
CA ALA A 83 -1.68 5.04 7.52
C ALA A 83 -0.18 5.06 7.20
N GLN A 84 0.46 3.96 7.58
CA GLN A 84 1.89 3.73 7.42
C GLN A 84 2.07 2.70 6.33
N LEU A 85 2.95 2.96 5.35
CA LEU A 85 3.40 1.91 4.45
C LEU A 85 4.61 1.23 5.08
N GLU A 86 4.44 -0.05 5.41
CA GLU A 86 5.51 -0.90 5.87
C GLU A 86 6.20 -1.55 4.67
N LEU A 87 7.48 -1.21 4.49
CA LEU A 87 8.35 -1.89 3.55
C LEU A 87 8.96 -3.09 4.25
N SER A 88 8.75 -4.27 3.67
CA SER A 88 9.35 -5.51 4.13
C SER A 88 9.89 -6.28 2.94
N THR A 89 11.15 -6.69 3.00
CA THR A 89 11.71 -7.71 2.11
C THR A 89 11.29 -9.06 2.68
N LEU A 90 10.36 -9.76 2.02
CA LEU A 90 9.92 -11.09 2.45
C LEU A 90 11.12 -12.07 2.57
N PRO A 91 11.30 -12.81 3.69
CA PRO A 91 11.32 -14.26 3.58
C PRO A 91 9.88 -14.71 3.22
N SER A 92 9.75 -15.68 2.32
CA SER A 92 8.48 -16.20 1.80
C SER A 92 7.30 -16.18 2.79
N LEU A 93 6.09 -15.90 2.30
CA LEU A 93 4.78 -16.05 2.98
C LEU A 93 4.48 -17.50 3.50
N ARG A 94 5.48 -18.25 3.97
CA ARG A 94 5.37 -19.63 4.45
C ARG A 94 5.58 -19.79 5.96
N ASP A 95 6.08 -18.78 6.68
CA ASP A 95 6.42 -18.93 8.10
C ASP A 95 5.39 -18.34 9.08
N LYS A 96 4.16 -18.04 8.63
CA LYS A 96 3.04 -17.66 9.52
C LYS A 96 2.00 -18.77 9.58
N GLU A 97 2.37 -19.90 10.18
CA GLU A 97 1.44 -20.93 10.66
C GLU A 97 0.70 -20.43 11.93
N ASP A 98 -0.08 -19.36 11.83
CA ASP A 98 -1.17 -19.04 12.80
C ASP A 98 -2.16 -18.00 12.24
N VAL A 99 -2.30 -17.90 10.91
CA VAL A 99 -3.38 -17.09 10.33
C VAL A 99 -4.57 -18.02 10.18
N LYS A 100 -5.54 -17.88 11.08
CA LYS A 100 -6.89 -18.43 10.92
C LYS A 100 -7.32 -18.17 9.46
N GLU A 101 -7.56 -19.24 8.70
CA GLU A 101 -7.96 -19.17 7.28
C GLU A 101 -8.93 -18.00 7.09
N PRO A 102 -8.52 -16.92 6.38
CA PRO A 102 -9.40 -15.79 6.20
C PRO A 102 -10.61 -16.30 5.42
N GLY A 103 -11.82 -15.93 5.87
CA GLY A 103 -13.02 -16.20 5.09
C GLY A 103 -12.86 -15.60 3.69
N TYR A 104 -13.45 -16.23 2.68
CA TYR A 104 -13.52 -15.66 1.33
C TYR A 104 -14.90 -15.02 1.13
N CYS A 105 -14.95 -13.89 0.43
CA CYS A 105 -16.22 -13.26 0.04
C CYS A 105 -16.92 -14.21 -0.94
N GLU A 106 -18.13 -14.69 -0.63
CA GLU A 106 -18.92 -15.51 -1.55
C GLU A 106 -19.33 -14.64 -2.75
N HIS A 107 -18.64 -14.78 -3.87
CA HIS A 107 -19.06 -14.14 -5.11
C HIS A 107 -20.24 -14.93 -5.70
N PRO A 108 -21.42 -14.32 -5.96
CA PRO A 108 -22.31 -14.91 -6.95
C PRO A 108 -21.52 -15.00 -8.27
N PRO A 109 -21.62 -16.12 -9.02
CA PRO A 109 -20.94 -16.22 -10.30
C PRO A 109 -21.36 -15.04 -11.15
N ALA A 110 -20.39 -14.27 -11.65
CA ALA A 110 -20.64 -13.23 -12.62
C ALA A 110 -21.23 -13.90 -13.87
N SER A 111 -22.55 -13.91 -13.97
CA SER A 111 -23.29 -14.25 -15.17
C SER A 111 -23.09 -13.11 -16.16
N TRP A 112 -22.06 -13.24 -16.99
CA TRP A 112 -21.98 -12.50 -18.25
C TRP A 112 -22.85 -13.25 -19.26
N GLU A 113 -24.15 -12.92 -19.30
CA GLU A 113 -24.96 -13.15 -20.49
C GLU A 113 -24.90 -11.92 -21.40
#